data_AF-A0A455VKU2-F1
#
_entry.id   AF-A0A455VKU2-F1
#
_cell.length_a   1.000
_cell.length_b   1.000
_cell.length_c   1.000
_cell.angle_alpha   90.00
_cell.angle_beta   90.00
_cell.angle_gamma   90.00
#
_symmetry.space_group_name_H-M   'P 1'
#
loop_
_entity.id
_entity.type
_entity.pdbx_description
1 polymer ?
#
loop_
_entity_poly.entity_id
_entity_poly.type
_entity_poly.pdbx_seq_one_letter_code
_entity_poly.pdbx_strand_id
1 'polypeptide(L)'
;SVVVVTNSIFSMPFFFIEYYKYAQGKPDAKPEDPKFWKHMFTYYSIAAFLVELVLASLMLTPIGRRISVTVRLGVGLVIPIVLVFSVMMVTIVTTTETGAKVTIMLIAIANGVAMTLCDAGNAALIAPFPTKFYSSVVWGIAVCGVVTSFFSIVIKASMGGGYHNMLIQSR
;
A
#
# COMPACT_ATOMS: atom_id res chain seq x y z
N SER A 1 2.70 10.12 -1.80
CA SER A 1 1.32 10.18 -1.27
C SER A 1 0.90 8.77 -0.89
N VAL A 2 0.29 8.53 0.28
CA VAL A 2 -0.07 7.16 0.72
C VAL A 2 -1.08 6.50 -0.23
N VAL A 3 -1.90 7.31 -0.89
CA VAL A 3 -2.80 6.87 -1.97
C VAL A 3 -2.06 6.20 -3.13
N VAL A 4 -0.78 6.51 -3.35
CA VAL A 4 0.03 5.86 -4.40
C VAL A 4 0.25 4.39 -4.06
N VAL A 5 0.57 4.04 -2.82
CA VAL A 5 0.83 2.63 -2.47
C VAL A 5 -0.44 1.79 -2.52
N THR A 6 -1.54 2.31 -1.99
CA THR A 6 -2.86 1.67 -2.13
C THR A 6 -3.22 1.52 -3.61
N ASN A 7 -3.09 2.59 -4.41
CA ASN A 7 -3.39 2.54 -5.84
C ASN A 7 -2.46 1.60 -6.62
N SER A 8 -1.18 1.48 -6.25
CA SER A 8 -0.23 0.56 -6.86
C SER A 8 -0.57 -0.91 -6.56
N ILE A 9 -1.06 -1.19 -5.35
CA ILE A 9 -1.54 -2.54 -4.99
C ILE A 9 -2.79 -2.89 -5.80
N PHE A 10 -3.74 -1.94 -5.92
CA PHE A 10 -4.96 -2.14 -6.70
C PHE A 10 -4.74 -2.14 -8.22
N SER A 11 -3.68 -1.51 -8.71
CA SER A 11 -3.42 -1.43 -10.15
C SER A 11 -2.79 -2.69 -10.73
N MET A 12 -2.26 -3.59 -9.89
CA MET A 12 -1.70 -4.89 -10.28
C MET A 12 -2.38 -6.07 -9.57
N PRO A 13 -3.69 -6.28 -9.79
CA PRO A 13 -4.45 -7.26 -9.02
C PRO A 13 -3.98 -8.71 -9.23
N PHE A 14 -3.53 -9.02 -10.45
CA PHE A 14 -3.06 -10.36 -10.82
C PHE A 14 -1.79 -10.77 -10.07
N PHE A 15 -0.84 -9.84 -9.89
CA PHE A 15 0.41 -10.10 -9.17
C PHE A 15 0.14 -10.44 -7.70
N PHE A 16 -0.75 -9.70 -7.04
CA PHE A 16 -1.04 -9.91 -5.62
C PHE A 16 -1.94 -11.12 -5.36
N ILE A 17 -2.89 -11.45 -6.25
CA ILE A 17 -3.71 -12.67 -6.12
C ILE A 17 -2.83 -13.92 -6.27
N GLU A 18 -1.86 -13.88 -7.18
CA GLU A 18 -0.91 -14.99 -7.40
C GLU A 18 0.37 -14.85 -6.57
N TYR A 19 0.40 -13.96 -5.58
CA TYR A 19 1.61 -13.63 -4.83
C TYR A 19 2.25 -14.82 -4.14
N TYR A 20 1.44 -15.79 -3.69
CA TYR A 20 1.95 -17.05 -3.12
C TYR A 20 2.86 -17.82 -4.10
N LYS A 21 2.60 -17.75 -5.42
CA LYS A 21 3.45 -18.40 -6.43
C LYS A 21 4.80 -17.71 -6.55
N TYR A 22 4.82 -16.37 -6.49
CA TYR A 22 6.05 -15.57 -6.54
C TYR A 22 6.85 -15.70 -5.24
N ALA A 23 6.16 -15.66 -4.10
CA ALA A 23 6.77 -15.85 -2.79
C ALA A 23 7.38 -17.24 -2.62
N GLN A 24 6.76 -18.31 -3.12
CA GLN A 24 7.33 -19.66 -3.03
C GLN A 24 8.36 -19.98 -4.12
N GLY A 25 8.52 -19.11 -5.13
CA GLY A 25 9.39 -19.35 -6.28
C GLY A 25 8.97 -20.56 -7.15
N LYS A 26 7.71 -21.03 -7.01
CA LYS A 26 7.19 -22.20 -7.72
C LYS A 26 6.02 -21.79 -8.64
N PRO A 27 6.11 -22.00 -9.97
CA PRO A 27 5.07 -21.61 -10.92
C PRO A 27 3.76 -22.39 -10.75
N ASP A 28 3.84 -23.65 -10.32
CA ASP A 28 2.68 -24.54 -10.13
C ASP A 28 2.20 -24.65 -8.68
N ALA A 29 2.62 -23.74 -7.80
CA ALA A 29 2.13 -23.73 -6.44
C ALA A 29 0.59 -23.62 -6.44
N LYS A 30 -0.07 -24.46 -5.64
CA LYS A 30 -1.50 -24.35 -5.33
C LYS A 30 -1.64 -23.64 -3.99
N PRO A 31 -2.58 -22.69 -3.86
CA PRO A 31 -2.79 -22.01 -2.59
C PRO A 31 -3.40 -22.98 -1.59
N GLU A 32 -2.82 -23.07 -0.39
CA GLU A 32 -3.41 -23.77 0.76
C GLU A 32 -4.74 -23.12 1.17
N ASP A 33 -4.85 -21.78 1.11
CA ASP A 33 -6.13 -21.07 1.29
C ASP A 33 -6.56 -20.26 0.06
N PRO A 34 -7.27 -20.87 -0.89
CA PRO A 34 -7.79 -20.14 -2.06
C PRO A 34 -8.78 -19.03 -1.67
N LYS A 35 -9.49 -19.18 -0.54
CA LYS A 35 -10.42 -18.15 -0.03
C LYS A 35 -9.69 -16.88 0.40
N PHE A 36 -8.50 -17.01 1.00
CA PHE A 36 -7.69 -15.86 1.41
C PHE A 36 -7.25 -15.04 0.20
N TRP A 37 -6.65 -15.68 -0.80
CA TRP A 37 -6.13 -15.02 -1.99
C TRP A 37 -7.23 -14.39 -2.86
N LYS A 38 -8.41 -15.02 -2.93
CA LYS A 38 -9.58 -14.47 -3.62
C LYS A 38 -10.12 -13.19 -2.97
N HIS A 39 -10.03 -13.09 -1.65
CA HIS A 39 -10.52 -11.95 -0.86
C HIS A 39 -9.40 -11.10 -0.26
N MET A 40 -8.17 -11.25 -0.75
CA MET A 40 -6.99 -10.61 -0.17
C MET A 40 -7.10 -9.08 -0.15
N PHE A 41 -7.62 -8.47 -1.22
CA PHE A 41 -7.86 -7.01 -1.26
C PHE A 41 -8.87 -6.56 -0.21
N THR A 42 -9.91 -7.36 0.03
CA THR A 42 -10.92 -7.07 1.05
C THR A 42 -10.29 -7.13 2.44
N TYR A 43 -9.53 -8.18 2.72
CA TYR A 43 -8.83 -8.31 4.00
C TYR A 43 -7.79 -7.21 4.22
N TYR A 44 -7.01 -6.88 3.20
CA TYR A 44 -6.07 -5.77 3.20
C TYR A 44 -6.76 -4.45 3.52
N SER A 45 -7.85 -4.14 2.83
CA SER A 45 -8.60 -2.89 3.03
C SER A 45 -9.21 -2.82 4.42
N ILE A 46 -9.84 -3.90 4.89
CA ILE A 46 -10.42 -3.94 6.24
C ILE A 46 -9.34 -3.70 7.30
N ALA A 47 -8.19 -4.37 7.20
CA ALA A 47 -7.09 -4.19 8.14
C ALA A 47 -6.56 -2.75 8.12
N ALA A 48 -6.32 -2.18 6.94
CA ALA A 48 -5.85 -0.81 6.80
C ALA A 48 -6.85 0.21 7.39
N PHE A 49 -8.15 0.09 7.05
CA PHE A 49 -9.19 1.00 7.54
C PHE A 49 -9.44 0.85 9.04
N LEU A 50 -9.37 -0.35 9.61
CA LEU A 50 -9.51 -0.55 11.06
C LEU A 50 -8.38 0.16 11.82
N VAL A 51 -7.14 0.00 11.36
CA VAL A 51 -5.98 0.68 11.93
C VAL A 51 -6.13 2.19 11.78
N GLU A 52 -6.59 2.65 10.60
CA GLU A 52 -6.82 4.06 10.35
C GLU A 52 -7.86 4.66 11.29
N LEU A 53 -9.00 3.98 11.50
CA LEU A 53 -10.05 4.40 12.42
C LEU A 53 -9.55 4.52 13.86
N VAL A 54 -8.78 3.52 14.32
CA VAL A 54 -8.21 3.51 15.67
C VAL A 54 -7.16 4.60 15.84
N LEU A 55 -6.25 4.79 14.89
CA LEU A 55 -5.25 5.84 15.01
C LEU A 55 -5.85 7.23 14.81
N ALA A 56 -6.84 7.40 13.93
CA ALA A 56 -7.48 8.69 13.69
C ALA A 56 -8.23 9.14 14.95
N SER A 57 -8.95 8.22 15.61
CA SER A 57 -9.59 8.49 16.90
C SER A 57 -8.57 8.82 18.00
N LEU A 58 -7.43 8.12 18.05
CA LEU A 58 -6.32 8.47 18.95
C LEU A 58 -5.70 9.84 18.62
N MET A 59 -5.63 10.24 17.36
CA MET A 59 -5.07 11.53 16.96
C MET A 59 -5.94 12.72 17.36
N LEU A 60 -7.26 12.51 17.54
CA LEU A 60 -8.18 13.50 18.09
C LEU A 60 -7.97 13.73 19.60
N THR A 61 -7.40 12.74 20.31
CA THR A 61 -7.05 12.89 21.73
C THR A 61 -5.88 13.85 21.94
N PRO A 62 -5.72 14.46 23.13
CA PRO A 62 -4.61 15.36 23.43
C PRO A 62 -3.21 14.74 23.26
N ILE A 63 -3.10 13.41 23.26
CA ILE A 63 -1.84 12.69 23.00
C ILE A 63 -1.40 12.86 21.56
N GLY A 64 -2.34 12.72 20.61
CA GLY A 64 -2.07 12.94 19.20
C GLY A 64 -1.54 14.34 18.95
N ARG A 65 -2.21 15.36 19.49
CA ARG A 65 -1.93 16.79 19.28
C ARG A 65 -0.50 17.24 19.64
N ARG A 66 0.25 16.46 20.42
CA ARG A 66 1.65 16.74 20.77
C ARG A 66 2.66 16.36 19.68
N ILE A 67 2.28 15.52 18.73
CA ILE A 67 3.16 15.06 17.67
C ILE A 67 3.26 16.15 16.60
N SER A 68 4.48 16.60 16.29
CA SER A 68 4.72 17.65 15.30
C SER A 68 4.30 17.22 13.89
N VAL A 69 3.71 18.16 13.15
CA VAL A 69 3.20 17.91 11.78
C VAL A 69 4.31 17.43 10.84
N THR A 70 5.53 17.97 10.98
CA THR A 70 6.71 17.58 10.19
C THR A 70 7.09 16.12 10.41
N VAL A 71 7.07 15.63 11.66
CA VAL A 71 7.39 14.22 11.96
C VAL A 71 6.31 13.29 11.42
N ARG A 72 5.03 13.67 11.51
CA ARG A 72 3.92 12.89 10.94
C ARG A 72 4.04 12.74 9.43
N LEU A 73 4.29 13.85 8.71
CA LEU A 73 4.45 13.84 7.26
C LEU A 73 5.72 13.11 6.83
N GLY A 74 6.83 13.28 7.55
CA GLY A 74 8.08 12.56 7.27
C GLY A 74 7.91 11.05 7.41
N VAL A 75 7.35 10.58 8.53
CA VAL A 75 7.10 9.15 8.77
C VAL A 75 6.06 8.59 7.79
N GLY A 76 4.98 9.33 7.54
CA GLY A 76 3.95 8.96 6.56
C GLY A 76 4.47 8.85 5.12
N LEU A 77 5.61 9.47 4.80
CA LEU A 77 6.25 9.40 3.48
C LEU A 77 7.34 8.33 3.39
N VAL A 78 8.03 8.04 4.50
CA VAL A 78 9.06 6.98 4.57
C VAL A 78 8.44 5.59 4.64
N ILE A 79 7.37 5.39 5.43
CA ILE A 79 6.73 4.07 5.57
C ILE A 79 6.34 3.48 4.22
N PRO A 80 5.64 4.20 3.31
CA PRO A 80 5.26 3.66 1.99
C PRO A 80 6.45 3.16 1.16
N ILE A 81 7.61 3.83 1.25
CA ILE A 81 8.84 3.40 0.58
C ILE A 81 9.31 2.06 1.15
N VAL A 82 9.35 1.94 2.48
CA VAL A 82 9.71 0.69 3.17
C VAL A 82 8.75 -0.46 2.82
N LEU A 83 7.45 -0.17 2.66
CA LEU A 83 6.45 -1.17 2.28
C LEU A 83 6.71 -1.75 0.89
N VAL A 84 7.03 -0.90 -0.09
CA VAL A 84 7.39 -1.33 -1.45
C VAL A 84 8.65 -2.22 -1.40
N PHE A 85 9.69 -1.81 -0.69
CA PHE A 85 10.89 -2.63 -0.50
C PHE A 85 10.61 -3.97 0.18
N SER A 86 9.68 -4.00 1.14
CA SER A 86 9.30 -5.22 1.85
C SER A 86 8.64 -6.25 0.92
N VAL A 87 7.79 -5.81 0.00
CA VAL A 87 7.19 -6.69 -1.02
C VAL A 87 8.26 -7.28 -1.94
N MET A 88 9.20 -6.45 -2.41
CA MET A 88 10.31 -6.91 -3.26
C MET A 88 11.25 -7.89 -2.54
N MET A 89 11.53 -7.66 -1.25
CA MET A 89 12.37 -8.59 -0.48
C MET A 89 11.74 -9.97 -0.35
N VAL A 90 10.42 -10.06 -0.21
CA VAL A 90 9.70 -11.33 -0.07
C VAL A 90 9.75 -12.15 -1.37
N THR A 91 9.73 -11.51 -2.54
CA THR A 91 9.90 -12.20 -3.83
C THR A 91 11.35 -12.65 -4.08
N ILE A 92 12.35 -11.99 -3.50
CA ILE A 92 13.77 -12.35 -3.62
C ILE A 92 14.14 -13.54 -2.73
N VAL A 93 13.76 -13.50 -1.46
CA VAL A 93 14.22 -14.44 -0.42
C VAL A 93 13.51 -15.79 -0.51
N THR A 94 12.34 -15.83 -1.17
CA THR A 94 11.41 -16.97 -1.23
C THR A 94 10.93 -17.42 0.16
N THR A 95 9.63 -17.42 0.39
CA THR A 95 9.02 -17.73 1.70
C THR A 95 7.81 -18.65 1.57
N THR A 96 7.36 -19.19 2.70
CA THR A 96 6.17 -20.06 2.76
C THR A 96 4.88 -19.28 2.51
N GLU A 97 3.78 -19.94 2.15
CA GLU A 97 2.50 -19.23 1.93
C GLU A 97 2.06 -18.47 3.19
N THR A 98 2.22 -19.07 4.37
CA THR A 98 1.91 -18.44 5.65
C THR A 98 2.77 -17.19 5.89
N GLY A 99 4.06 -17.24 5.54
CA GLY A 99 4.93 -16.06 5.58
C GLY A 99 4.43 -14.95 4.66
N ALA A 100 4.05 -15.28 3.42
CA ALA A 100 3.51 -14.32 2.47
C ALA A 100 2.20 -13.68 2.97
N LYS A 101 1.27 -14.47 3.51
CA LYS A 101 0.01 -13.96 4.10
C LYS A 101 0.27 -12.97 5.23
N VAL A 102 1.17 -13.33 6.16
CA VAL A 102 1.53 -12.48 7.30
C VAL A 102 2.18 -11.18 6.83
N THR A 103 3.09 -11.23 5.85
CA THR A 103 3.73 -10.02 5.31
C THR A 103 2.73 -9.06 4.68
N ILE A 104 1.78 -9.55 3.87
CA ILE A 104 0.73 -8.71 3.26
C ILE A 104 -0.13 -8.06 4.34
N MET A 105 -0.48 -8.79 5.41
CA MET A 105 -1.26 -8.24 6.52
C MET A 105 -0.48 -7.20 7.33
N LEU A 106 0.80 -7.41 7.59
CA LEU A 106 1.66 -6.43 8.23
C LEU A 106 1.79 -5.16 7.37
N ILE A 107 1.90 -5.34 6.05
CA ILE A 107 1.92 -4.21 5.11
C ILE A 107 0.59 -3.45 5.18
N ALA A 108 -0.54 -4.13 5.27
CA ALA A 108 -1.86 -3.49 5.42
C ALA A 108 -1.94 -2.63 6.68
N ILE A 109 -1.45 -3.15 7.81
CA ILE A 109 -1.43 -2.42 9.09
C ILE A 109 -0.50 -1.20 8.99
N ALA A 110 0.72 -1.38 8.51
CA ALA A 110 1.68 -0.29 8.36
C ALA A 110 1.18 0.77 7.36
N ASN A 111 0.46 0.37 6.31
CA ASN A 111 -0.19 1.27 5.37
C ASN A 111 -1.30 2.07 6.06
N GLY A 112 -2.13 1.44 6.89
CA GLY A 112 -3.13 2.14 7.72
C GLY A 112 -2.50 3.20 8.62
N VAL A 113 -1.38 2.88 9.28
CA VAL A 113 -0.62 3.85 10.10
C VAL A 113 -0.11 5.02 9.26
N ALA A 114 0.53 4.73 8.12
CA ALA A 114 1.04 5.76 7.23
C ALA A 114 -0.08 6.67 6.72
N MET A 115 -1.23 6.10 6.36
CA MET A 115 -2.42 6.81 5.88
C MET A 115 -2.91 7.79 6.92
N THR A 116 -3.12 7.34 8.16
CA THR A 116 -3.55 8.23 9.24
C THR A 116 -2.56 9.36 9.51
N LEU A 117 -1.26 9.07 9.55
CA LEU A 117 -0.24 10.08 9.80
C LEU A 117 -0.19 11.13 8.69
N CYS A 118 -0.32 10.70 7.44
CA CYS A 118 -0.28 11.58 6.28
C CYS A 118 -1.56 12.43 6.18
N ASP A 119 -2.74 11.85 6.40
CA ASP A 119 -4.02 12.55 6.32
C ASP A 119 -4.22 13.50 7.49
N ALA A 120 -3.88 13.08 8.72
CA ALA A 120 -3.90 13.97 9.87
C ALA A 120 -2.86 15.11 9.76
N GLY A 121 -1.70 14.83 9.15
CA GLY A 121 -0.68 15.83 8.85
C GLY A 121 -1.15 16.85 7.81
N ASN A 122 -1.70 16.39 6.69
CA ASN A 122 -2.26 17.23 5.63
C ASN A 122 -3.43 18.07 6.16
N ALA A 123 -4.37 17.46 6.90
CA ALA A 123 -5.50 18.18 7.48
C ALA A 123 -5.03 19.31 8.40
N ALA A 124 -4.03 19.05 9.26
CA ALA A 124 -3.46 20.08 10.13
C ALA A 124 -2.74 21.19 9.35
N LEU A 125 -2.09 20.86 8.22
CA LEU A 125 -1.35 21.81 7.40
C LEU A 125 -2.28 22.70 6.54
N ILE A 126 -3.42 22.16 6.10
CA ILE A 126 -4.40 22.85 5.25
C ILE A 126 -5.45 23.62 6.08
N ALA A 127 -5.72 23.18 7.31
CA ALA A 127 -6.68 23.83 8.22
C ALA A 127 -6.54 25.36 8.36
N PRO A 128 -5.34 25.98 8.40
CA PRO A 128 -5.21 27.43 8.48
C PRO A 128 -5.38 28.16 7.13
N PHE A 129 -5.49 27.45 6.01
CA PHE A 129 -5.57 28.04 4.67
C PHE A 129 -7.01 28.04 4.11
N PRO A 130 -7.34 28.97 3.17
CA PRO A 130 -8.61 28.97 2.46
C PRO A 130 -8.91 27.64 1.77
N THR A 131 -10.20 27.30 1.62
CA THR A 131 -10.67 26.04 1.00
C THR A 131 -10.14 25.77 -0.42
N LYS A 132 -9.67 26.81 -1.13
CA LYS A 132 -9.00 26.68 -2.43
C LYS A 132 -7.72 25.82 -2.36
N PHE A 133 -7.00 25.84 -1.24
CA PHE A 133 -5.80 25.00 -1.05
C PHE A 133 -6.16 23.52 -0.84
N TYR A 134 -7.31 23.22 -0.24
CA TYR A 134 -7.80 21.85 -0.12
C TYR A 134 -8.10 21.24 -1.50
N SER A 135 -8.67 22.03 -2.41
CA SER A 135 -8.93 21.59 -3.80
C SER A 135 -7.63 21.20 -4.54
N SER A 136 -6.52 21.91 -4.30
CA SER A 136 -5.22 21.56 -4.88
C SER A 136 -4.71 20.19 -4.39
N VAL A 137 -4.92 19.86 -3.11
CA VAL A 137 -4.54 18.56 -2.54
C VAL A 137 -5.37 17.42 -3.15
N VAL A 138 -6.68 17.60 -3.27
CA VAL A 138 -7.57 16.63 -3.93
C VAL A 138 -7.18 16.43 -5.40
N TRP A 139 -6.84 17.51 -6.10
CA TRP A 139 -6.36 17.43 -7.47
C TRP A 139 -5.04 16.65 -7.58
N GLY A 140 -4.11 16.87 -6.65
CA GLY A 140 -2.86 16.10 -6.56
C GLY A 140 -3.09 14.60 -6.37
N ILE A 141 -4.08 14.21 -5.56
CA ILE A 141 -4.47 12.80 -5.38
C ILE A 141 -4.97 12.21 -6.71
N ALA A 142 -5.82 12.94 -7.45
CA ALA A 142 -6.32 12.49 -8.75
C ALA A 142 -5.19 12.29 -9.77
N VAL A 143 -4.26 13.26 -9.88
CA VAL A 143 -3.10 13.16 -10.78
C VAL A 143 -2.23 11.96 -10.41
N CYS A 144 -1.99 11.69 -9.12
CA CYS A 144 -1.25 10.51 -8.68
C CYS A 144 -1.92 9.20 -9.15
N GLY A 145 -3.25 9.12 -9.11
CA GLY A 145 -4.01 7.97 -9.62
C GLY A 145 -3.83 7.77 -11.13
N VAL A 146 -3.88 8.85 -11.91
CA VAL A 146 -3.64 8.82 -13.36
C VAL A 146 -2.22 8.32 -13.67
N VAL A 147 -1.21 8.88 -13.00
CA VAL A 147 0.20 8.49 -13.17
C VAL A 147 0.41 7.00 -12.82
N THR A 148 -0.17 6.54 -11.71
CA THR A 148 -0.07 5.12 -11.28
C THR A 148 -0.72 4.19 -12.30
N SER A 149 -1.86 4.59 -12.85
CA SER A 149 -2.57 3.83 -13.88
C SER A 149 -1.77 3.76 -15.18
N PHE A 150 -1.18 4.89 -15.60
CA PHE A 150 -0.28 4.95 -16.75
C PHE A 150 0.91 4.00 -16.60
N PHE A 151 1.61 4.04 -15.46
CA PHE A 151 2.70 3.11 -15.18
C PHE A 151 2.25 1.65 -15.21
N SER A 152 1.06 1.35 -14.69
CA SER A 152 0.53 -0.02 -14.68
C SER A 152 0.23 -0.53 -16.09
N ILE A 153 -0.26 0.33 -16.98
CA ILE A 153 -0.47 0.01 -18.40
C ILE A 153 0.88 -0.23 -19.09
N VAL A 154 1.85 0.66 -18.90
CA VAL A 154 3.19 0.55 -19.51
C VAL A 154 3.88 -0.74 -19.05
N ILE A 155 3.85 -1.06 -17.76
CA ILE A 155 4.43 -2.29 -17.21
C ILE A 155 3.73 -3.51 -17.80
N LYS A 156 2.39 -3.51 -17.84
CA LYS A 156 1.62 -4.62 -18.42
C LYS A 156 1.88 -4.80 -19.92
N ALA A 157 2.06 -3.72 -20.67
CA ALA A 157 2.39 -3.76 -22.09
C ALA A 157 3.83 -4.20 -22.35
N SER A 158 4.76 -3.84 -21.45
CA SER A 158 6.17 -4.21 -21.54
C SER A 158 6.43 -5.67 -21.13
N MET A 159 5.54 -6.28 -20.36
CA MET A 159 5.66 -7.68 -19.95
C MET A 159 5.07 -8.65 -20.97
N GLY A 160 5.86 -9.65 -21.38
CA GLY A 160 5.28 -10.87 -21.95
C GLY A 160 4.48 -11.62 -20.88
N GLY A 161 3.30 -12.15 -21.21
CA GLY A 161 2.30 -12.67 -20.25
C GLY A 161 2.63 -13.93 -19.44
N GLY A 162 3.90 -14.16 -19.08
CA GLY A 162 4.36 -15.34 -18.33
C GLY A 162 4.89 -15.04 -16.93
N TYR A 163 4.76 -16.02 -16.04
CA TYR A 163 5.24 -16.02 -14.65
C TYR A 163 6.71 -15.61 -14.52
N HIS A 164 7.58 -16.07 -15.42
CA HIS A 164 9.01 -15.77 -15.40
C HIS A 164 9.31 -14.26 -15.59
N ASN A 165 8.53 -13.57 -16.43
CA ASN A 165 8.71 -12.14 -16.67
C ASN A 165 8.23 -11.30 -15.47
N MET A 166 7.16 -11.74 -14.79
CA MET A 166 6.73 -11.11 -13.52
C MET A 166 7.74 -11.30 -12.41
N LEU A 167 8.37 -12.47 -12.34
CA LEU A 167 9.36 -12.78 -11.31
C LEU A 167 10.66 -12.00 -11.54
N ILE A 168 11.13 -11.86 -12.80
CA ILE A 168 12.30 -11.03 -13.13
C ILE A 168 12.09 -9.55 -12.78
N GLN A 169 10.90 -9.01 -13.04
CA GLN A 169 10.63 -7.58 -12.79
C GLN A 169 10.35 -7.25 -11.32
N SER A 170 9.92 -8.23 -10.52
CA SER A 170 9.69 -8.08 -9.08
C SER A 170 10.94 -8.37 -8.23
N ARG A 171 12.03 -8.84 -8.85
CA ARG A 171 13.32 -9.13 -8.22
C ARG A 171 14.27 -7.95 -8.41
#